data_AF-A0A453FID1-F1
#
_entry.id   AF-A0A453FID1-F1
#
_cell.length_a   1.000
_cell.length_b   1.000
_cell.length_c   1.000
_cell.angle_alpha   90.00
_cell.angle_beta   90.00
_cell.angle_gamma   90.00
#
_symmetry.space_group_name_H-M   'P 1'
#
loop_
_entity.id
_entity.type
_entity.pdbx_description
1 polymer ?
#
loop_
_entity_poly.entity_id
_entity_poly.type
_entity_poly.pdbx_seq_one_letter_code
_entity_poly.pdbx_strand_id
1 'polypeptide(L)'
;ATLTDAYEPLSRIIPISKNKLTPYRAVIIMRLVVLGLFFHYRITNPVDSAFGLWLTSVICEIWFGFSWILDQFPKWCPVNRETYVDRLIARYGDGEDSGLAPVDFFVSTVDPLKEPPLITANTVLSILAVDYPVEKISCYVSDDGAAMLTFESLAETAEFARRWVPFCKKFSIEPRTPEFYFSQKIDYLKDKIHPSFVKERRAMKRDYEEFKVRINALVAKAQKTPEEGWVMQDGTPWPGNNSRDHPGMIQVFLGETGARDYDGNELPRLVYVSREKRPGYQHHKKAGAMNALVRVSAVLTNAPYILNLDCDHYVNNSKAVREAMCFMMDPSVGRDVCYVQFPQRFDGIDRSDRYANRNVVFFDVNMKGLDGIQGPVYVGTGCCFYRQALYGYGPPSLPALPKSSACSFCCCCCPKKKVEKTEKEMHRDSRREDLESAIFNLREIDT
;
A
#
# COMPACT_ATOMS: atom_id res chain seq x y z
N ALA A 1 -16.28 26.41 13.84
CA ALA A 1 -15.72 26.67 12.49
C ALA A 1 -16.67 27.59 11.76
N THR A 2 -16.21 28.76 11.32
CA THR A 2 -16.97 29.63 10.42
C THR A 2 -17.18 28.92 9.09
N LEU A 3 -18.33 29.13 8.44
CA LEU A 3 -18.73 28.50 7.15
C LEU A 3 -17.69 28.62 6.01
N THR A 4 -16.68 29.47 6.16
CA THR A 4 -15.57 29.68 5.22
C THR A 4 -14.51 28.56 5.23
N ASP A 5 -14.28 27.89 6.36
CA ASP A 5 -13.23 26.85 6.48
C ASP A 5 -13.61 25.53 5.77
N ALA A 6 -14.90 25.33 5.50
CA ALA A 6 -15.44 24.15 4.84
C ALA A 6 -15.00 24.01 3.36
N TYR A 7 -14.48 25.08 2.75
CA TYR A 7 -14.13 25.13 1.33
C TYR A 7 -12.62 25.27 1.04
N GLU A 8 -11.76 25.36 2.05
CA GLU A 8 -10.32 25.42 1.79
C GLU A 8 -9.81 24.12 1.13
N PRO A 9 -8.91 24.20 0.15
CA PRO A 9 -8.32 23.01 -0.45
C PRO A 9 -7.44 22.28 0.57
N LEU A 10 -7.59 20.95 0.67
CA LEU A 10 -6.80 20.10 1.56
C LEU A 10 -5.44 19.71 0.95
N SER A 11 -5.31 19.90 -0.36
CA SER A 11 -4.05 19.76 -1.09
C SER A 11 -3.93 20.79 -2.20
N ARG A 12 -2.71 21.05 -2.67
CA ARG A 12 -2.47 21.89 -3.84
C ARG A 12 -1.48 21.27 -4.80
N ILE A 13 -1.65 21.57 -6.09
CA ILE A 13 -0.66 21.28 -7.12
C ILE A 13 0.29 22.47 -7.21
N ILE A 14 1.58 22.20 -7.06
CA ILE A 14 2.67 23.17 -7.23
C ILE A 14 3.28 22.94 -8.61
N PRO A 15 3.06 23.85 -9.58
CA PRO A 15 3.67 23.71 -10.90
C PRO A 15 5.19 23.89 -10.81
N ILE A 16 5.92 23.16 -11.65
CA ILE A 16 7.36 23.41 -11.81
C ILE A 16 7.58 24.80 -12.43
N SER A 17 8.59 25.51 -11.93
CA SER A 17 8.96 26.83 -12.44
C SER A 17 9.13 26.80 -13.97
N LYS A 18 8.45 27.72 -14.67
CA LYS A 18 8.50 27.86 -16.13
C LYS A 18 9.94 28.00 -16.65
N ASN A 19 10.81 28.64 -15.87
CA ASN A 19 12.22 28.84 -16.19
C ASN A 19 13.01 27.53 -16.28
N LYS A 20 12.52 26.44 -15.67
CA LYS A 20 13.13 25.10 -15.78
C LYS A 20 12.41 24.24 -16.83
N LEU A 21 11.08 24.31 -16.85
CA LEU A 21 10.27 23.44 -17.69
C LEU A 21 10.32 23.81 -19.19
N THR A 22 10.32 25.10 -19.53
CA THR A 22 10.37 25.55 -20.93
C THR A 22 11.70 25.18 -21.60
N PRO A 23 12.88 25.44 -21.01
CA PRO A 23 14.15 24.98 -21.57
C PRO A 23 14.24 23.46 -21.70
N TYR A 24 13.75 22.72 -20.69
CA TYR A 24 13.67 21.26 -20.77
C TYR A 24 12.88 20.84 -22.01
N ARG A 25 11.64 21.30 -22.18
CA ARG A 25 10.80 20.96 -23.34
C ARG A 25 11.47 21.32 -24.68
N ALA A 26 12.09 22.50 -24.78
CA ALA A 26 12.79 22.93 -25.99
C ALA A 26 13.94 21.96 -26.35
N VAL A 27 14.74 21.54 -25.37
CA VAL A 27 15.86 20.61 -25.59
C VAL A 27 15.37 19.23 -26.02
N ILE A 28 14.27 18.71 -25.44
CA ILE A 28 13.74 17.39 -25.81
C ILE A 28 13.20 17.42 -27.25
N ILE A 29 12.49 18.48 -27.64
CA ILE A 29 12.00 18.66 -29.03
C ILE A 29 13.19 18.73 -29.99
N MET A 30 14.21 19.54 -29.68
CA MET A 30 15.41 19.64 -30.50
C MET A 30 16.09 18.27 -30.65
N ARG A 31 16.20 17.51 -29.56
CA ARG A 31 16.76 16.15 -29.59
C ARG A 31 15.93 15.20 -30.47
N LEU A 32 14.60 15.31 -30.46
CA LEU A 32 13.72 14.54 -31.33
C LEU A 32 13.97 14.86 -32.82
N VAL A 33 14.14 16.15 -33.16
CA VAL A 33 14.47 16.59 -34.52
C VAL A 33 15.82 16.01 -34.96
N VAL A 34 16.85 16.13 -34.11
CA VAL A 34 18.19 15.58 -34.41
C VAL A 34 18.14 14.06 -34.60
N LEU A 35 17.40 13.33 -33.75
CA LEU A 35 17.22 11.88 -33.91
C LEU A 35 16.50 11.53 -35.23
N GLY A 36 15.47 12.28 -35.61
CA GLY A 36 14.78 12.08 -36.89
C GLY A 36 15.70 12.26 -38.09
N LEU A 37 16.51 13.33 -38.10
CA LEU A 37 17.50 13.57 -39.15
C LEU A 37 18.59 12.49 -39.17
N PHE A 38 19.07 12.06 -37.99
CA PHE A 38 20.03 10.99 -37.85
C PHE A 38 19.51 9.67 -38.45
N PHE A 39 18.30 9.24 -38.08
CA PHE A 39 17.72 8.00 -38.62
C PHE A 39 17.44 8.09 -40.11
N HIS A 40 16.95 9.22 -40.60
CA HIS A 40 16.75 9.43 -42.03
C HIS A 40 18.06 9.23 -42.79
N TYR A 41 19.12 9.93 -42.39
CA TYR A 41 20.44 9.80 -42.99
C TYR A 41 20.99 8.37 -42.91
N ARG A 42 20.85 7.73 -41.74
CA ARG A 42 21.35 6.37 -41.49
C ARG A 42 20.69 5.33 -42.40
N ILE A 43 19.39 5.47 -42.65
CA ILE A 43 18.61 4.56 -43.51
C ILE A 43 18.90 4.82 -44.99
N THR A 44 19.05 6.07 -45.41
CA THR A 44 19.29 6.43 -46.82
C THR A 44 20.72 6.18 -47.28
N ASN A 45 21.67 5.97 -46.36
CA ASN A 45 23.08 5.72 -46.65
C ASN A 45 23.50 4.34 -46.11
N PRO A 46 23.10 3.24 -46.78
CA PRO A 46 23.49 1.89 -46.40
C PRO A 46 24.98 1.62 -46.65
N VAL A 47 25.53 0.65 -45.91
CA VAL A 47 26.90 0.14 -46.11
C VAL A 47 26.81 -1.22 -46.78
N ASP A 48 26.82 -1.22 -48.12
CA ASP A 48 26.61 -2.43 -48.93
C ASP A 48 27.69 -3.49 -48.72
N SER A 49 28.91 -3.09 -48.36
CA SER A 49 30.04 -3.99 -48.10
C SER A 49 29.85 -4.87 -46.85
N ALA A 50 28.97 -4.49 -45.93
CA ALA A 50 28.71 -5.19 -44.68
C ALA A 50 27.22 -5.09 -44.28
N PHE A 51 26.32 -5.37 -45.23
CA PHE A 51 24.88 -5.13 -45.08
C PHE A 51 24.27 -5.77 -43.82
N GLY A 52 24.64 -7.00 -43.47
CA GLY A 52 24.12 -7.66 -42.27
C GLY A 52 24.48 -6.96 -40.95
N LEU A 53 25.71 -6.46 -40.84
CA LEU A 53 26.16 -5.66 -39.67
C LEU A 53 25.47 -4.30 -39.64
N TRP A 54 25.38 -3.64 -40.79
CA TRP A 54 24.66 -2.38 -40.93
C TRP A 54 23.20 -2.51 -40.53
N LEU A 55 22.49 -3.50 -41.07
CA LEU A 55 21.07 -3.73 -40.81
C LEU A 55 20.81 -4.00 -39.33
N THR A 56 21.64 -4.84 -38.71
CA THR A 56 21.54 -5.14 -37.28
C THR A 56 21.75 -3.88 -36.44
N SER A 57 22.77 -3.07 -36.76
CA SER A 57 23.02 -1.78 -36.09
C SER A 57 21.83 -0.84 -36.21
N VAL A 58 21.29 -0.64 -37.41
CA VAL A 58 20.16 0.27 -37.64
C VAL A 58 18.90 -0.18 -36.91
N ILE A 59 18.59 -1.49 -36.90
CA ILE A 59 17.44 -2.03 -36.15
C ILE A 59 17.59 -1.75 -34.65
N CYS A 60 18.77 -2.02 -34.08
CA CYS A 60 19.06 -1.75 -32.67
C CYS A 60 18.92 -0.25 -32.36
N GLU A 61 19.49 0.62 -33.20
CA GLU A 61 19.42 2.07 -33.02
C GLU A 61 17.97 2.58 -33.07
N ILE A 62 17.16 2.11 -34.04
CA ILE A 62 15.73 2.47 -34.14
C ILE A 62 14.98 2.01 -32.89
N TRP A 63 15.26 0.80 -32.40
CA TRP A 63 14.65 0.30 -31.17
C TRP A 63 14.99 1.18 -29.96
N PHE A 64 16.26 1.59 -29.81
CA PHE A 64 16.66 2.52 -28.76
C PHE A 64 16.03 3.90 -28.92
N GLY A 65 15.93 4.42 -30.14
CA GLY A 65 15.25 5.68 -30.44
C GLY A 65 13.79 5.65 -30.03
N PHE A 66 13.07 4.61 -30.43
CA PHE A 66 11.66 4.41 -30.06
C PHE A 66 11.47 4.24 -28.55
N SER A 67 12.31 3.43 -27.89
CA SER A 67 12.30 3.25 -26.44
C SER A 67 12.52 4.57 -25.69
N TRP A 68 13.48 5.39 -26.15
CA TRP A 68 13.75 6.71 -25.57
C TRP A 68 12.55 7.66 -25.72
N ILE A 69 11.90 7.69 -26.89
CA ILE A 69 10.70 8.52 -27.11
C ILE A 69 9.58 8.13 -26.14
N LEU A 70 9.29 6.83 -26.02
CA LEU A 70 8.27 6.32 -25.12
C LEU A 70 8.59 6.59 -23.64
N ASP A 71 9.86 6.56 -23.25
CA ASP A 71 10.27 6.90 -21.88
C ASP A 71 10.19 8.41 -21.60
N GLN A 72 10.52 9.27 -22.57
CA GLN A 72 10.57 10.72 -22.34
C GLN A 72 9.20 11.42 -22.32
N PHE A 73 8.27 11.03 -23.18
CA PHE A 73 6.98 11.72 -23.28
C PHE A 73 6.14 11.71 -22.00
N PRO A 74 6.10 10.64 -21.19
CA PRO A 74 5.45 10.66 -19.88
C PRO A 74 6.01 11.72 -18.91
N LYS A 75 7.24 12.21 -19.13
CA LYS A 75 7.91 13.22 -18.30
C LYS A 75 7.57 14.66 -18.72
N TRP A 76 6.65 14.85 -19.66
CA TRP A 76 6.38 16.15 -20.28
C TRP A 76 5.78 17.20 -19.33
N CYS A 77 4.96 16.77 -18.38
CA CYS A 77 4.22 17.65 -17.48
C CYS A 77 4.44 17.25 -16.02
N PRO A 78 5.65 17.40 -15.46
CA PRO A 78 5.89 17.06 -14.07
C PRO A 78 5.14 18.02 -13.14
N VAL A 79 4.56 17.49 -12.07
CA VAL A 79 3.89 18.27 -11.02
C VAL A 79 4.46 17.91 -9.65
N ASN A 80 4.36 18.85 -8.72
CA ASN A 80 4.54 18.58 -7.29
C ASN A 80 3.19 18.77 -6.59
N ARG A 81 3.01 18.09 -5.46
CA ARG A 81 1.83 18.24 -4.61
C ARG A 81 2.24 18.53 -3.18
N GLU A 82 1.38 19.25 -2.48
CA GLU A 82 1.51 19.55 -1.06
C GLU A 82 0.17 19.31 -0.38
N THR A 83 0.21 18.82 0.86
CA THR A 83 -0.95 18.48 1.68
C THR A 83 -1.02 19.40 2.90
N TYR A 84 -2.25 19.66 3.36
CA TYR A 84 -2.52 20.53 4.51
C TYR A 84 -3.24 19.76 5.60
N VAL A 85 -2.47 19.03 6.41
CA VAL A 85 -3.01 18.20 7.50
C VAL A 85 -3.75 19.04 8.55
N ASP A 86 -3.30 20.26 8.83
CA ASP A 86 -3.96 21.14 9.80
C ASP A 86 -5.39 21.51 9.35
N ARG A 87 -5.61 21.69 8.04
CA ARG A 87 -6.94 21.95 7.47
C ARG A 87 -7.83 20.71 7.50
N LEU A 88 -7.26 19.53 7.27
CA LEU A 88 -7.97 18.27 7.39
C LEU A 88 -8.50 18.10 8.82
N ILE A 89 -7.64 18.32 9.82
CA ILE A 89 -8.00 18.24 11.23
C ILE A 89 -9.05 19.30 11.60
N ALA A 90 -8.87 20.55 11.15
CA ALA A 90 -9.85 21.61 11.41
C ALA A 90 -11.25 21.29 10.83
N ARG A 91 -11.31 20.54 9.71
CA ARG A 91 -12.55 20.18 9.03
C ARG A 91 -13.23 18.94 9.58
N TYR A 92 -12.46 17.87 9.81
CA TYR A 92 -12.99 16.56 10.21
C TYR A 92 -12.81 16.26 11.69
N GLY A 93 -12.19 17.16 12.46
CA GLY A 93 -11.91 16.98 13.88
C GLY A 93 -10.68 16.11 14.14
N ASP A 94 -10.32 16.05 15.42
CA ASP A 94 -9.28 15.15 15.94
C ASP A 94 -9.84 14.41 17.15
N GLY A 95 -9.58 13.11 17.25
CA GLY A 95 -10.09 12.25 18.31
C GLY A 95 -11.24 11.32 17.89
N GLU A 96 -11.96 10.82 18.88
CA GLU A 96 -12.93 9.71 18.77
C GLU A 96 -14.17 10.08 17.93
N ASP A 97 -14.67 11.31 18.09
CA ASP A 97 -15.79 11.85 17.30
C ASP A 97 -15.36 12.41 15.94
N SER A 98 -14.13 12.11 15.48
CA SER A 98 -13.65 12.62 14.21
C SER A 98 -14.45 12.04 13.03
N GLY A 99 -14.78 12.92 12.08
CA GLY A 99 -15.35 12.57 10.79
C GLY A 99 -14.33 11.95 9.83
N LEU A 100 -13.14 11.58 10.32
CA LEU A 100 -12.10 10.91 9.57
C LEU A 100 -12.54 9.49 9.19
N ALA A 101 -12.22 9.10 7.95
CA ALA A 101 -12.59 7.79 7.44
C ALA A 101 -11.70 6.68 8.02
N PRO A 102 -12.24 5.48 8.27
CA PRO A 102 -11.45 4.32 8.64
C PRO A 102 -10.46 3.90 7.55
N VAL A 103 -9.31 3.36 7.96
CA VAL A 103 -8.25 2.84 7.09
C VAL A 103 -7.79 1.47 7.59
N ASP A 104 -7.87 0.46 6.73
CA ASP A 104 -7.31 -0.86 6.99
C ASP A 104 -5.88 -0.95 6.43
N PHE A 105 -4.91 -1.28 7.28
CA PHE A 105 -3.54 -1.58 6.89
C PHE A 105 -3.37 -3.06 6.61
N PHE A 106 -2.81 -3.41 5.45
CA PHE A 106 -2.55 -4.79 5.06
C PHE A 106 -1.05 -5.04 4.99
N VAL A 107 -0.56 -5.98 5.80
CA VAL A 107 0.80 -6.50 5.78
C VAL A 107 0.76 -7.96 5.36
N SER A 108 1.58 -8.35 4.38
CA SER A 108 1.69 -9.75 3.96
C SER A 108 3.10 -10.27 4.24
N THR A 109 3.18 -11.47 4.83
CA THR A 109 4.43 -12.22 5.01
C THR A 109 4.31 -13.62 4.42
N VAL A 110 5.42 -14.15 3.92
CA VAL A 110 5.45 -15.44 3.22
C VAL A 110 5.98 -16.56 4.11
N ASP A 111 7.12 -16.34 4.76
CA ASP A 111 7.83 -17.36 5.52
C ASP A 111 8.78 -16.70 6.53
N PRO A 112 8.63 -16.99 7.85
CA PRO A 112 9.45 -16.36 8.88
C PRO A 112 10.94 -16.72 8.81
N LEU A 113 11.33 -17.77 8.07
CA LEU A 113 12.75 -18.10 7.84
C LEU A 113 13.39 -17.21 6.77
N LYS A 114 12.59 -16.68 5.85
CA LYS A 114 13.05 -15.75 4.80
C LYS A 114 12.91 -14.30 5.23
N GLU A 115 11.83 -14.01 5.95
CA GLU A 115 11.47 -12.69 6.45
C GLU A 115 11.49 -12.74 7.98
N PRO A 116 12.59 -12.28 8.63
CA PRO A 116 12.73 -12.37 10.07
C PRO A 116 11.50 -11.79 10.81
N PRO A 117 10.88 -12.52 11.76
CA PRO A 117 9.67 -12.06 12.44
C PRO A 117 9.83 -10.72 13.16
N LEU A 118 11.06 -10.40 13.60
CA LEU A 118 11.38 -9.11 14.20
C LEU A 118 11.15 -7.93 13.24
N ILE A 119 11.41 -8.11 11.94
CA ILE A 119 11.19 -7.07 10.93
C ILE A 119 9.68 -6.86 10.76
N THR A 120 8.92 -7.93 10.60
CA THR A 120 7.45 -7.88 10.53
C THR A 120 6.85 -7.24 11.78
N ALA A 121 7.34 -7.60 12.98
CA ALA A 121 6.92 -7.01 14.25
C ALA A 121 7.17 -5.50 14.30
N ASN A 122 8.36 -5.05 13.86
CA ASN A 122 8.71 -3.64 13.77
C ASN A 122 7.78 -2.85 12.84
N THR A 123 7.45 -3.43 11.68
CA THR A 123 6.48 -2.85 10.74
C THR A 123 5.09 -2.75 11.37
N VAL A 124 4.60 -3.81 12.01
CA VAL A 124 3.31 -3.81 12.72
C VAL A 124 3.28 -2.75 13.83
N LEU A 125 4.33 -2.64 14.64
CA LEU A 125 4.44 -1.64 15.69
C LEU A 125 4.41 -0.21 15.13
N SER A 126 5.03 0.02 13.97
CA SER A 126 4.98 1.33 13.30
C SER A 126 3.57 1.70 12.85
N ILE A 127 2.79 0.72 12.37
CA ILE A 127 1.40 0.88 11.93
C ILE A 127 0.48 1.15 13.13
N LEU A 128 0.62 0.39 14.21
CA LEU A 128 -0.21 0.56 15.41
C LEU A 128 0.04 1.91 16.12
N ALA A 129 1.17 2.55 15.86
CA ALA A 129 1.58 3.81 16.48
C ALA A 129 1.44 5.04 15.56
N VAL A 130 0.70 4.94 14.44
CA VAL A 130 0.42 6.08 13.56
C VAL A 130 -0.39 7.16 14.28
N ASP A 131 -0.25 8.40 13.81
CA ASP A 131 -1.01 9.55 14.29
C ASP A 131 -2.37 9.60 13.59
N TYR A 132 -3.29 8.77 14.06
CA TYR A 132 -4.67 8.69 13.62
C TYR A 132 -5.56 8.20 14.78
N PRO A 133 -6.88 8.48 14.77
CA PRO A 133 -7.81 7.95 15.77
C PRO A 133 -7.79 6.42 15.82
N VAL A 134 -7.82 5.85 17.03
CA VAL A 134 -7.54 4.43 17.28
C VAL A 134 -8.63 3.52 16.72
N GLU A 135 -9.88 3.97 16.78
CA GLU A 135 -11.08 3.31 16.29
C GLU A 135 -11.19 3.31 14.76
N LYS A 136 -10.38 4.13 14.09
CA LYS A 136 -10.35 4.26 12.62
C LYS A 136 -9.20 3.47 11.98
N ILE A 137 -8.23 2.97 12.75
CA ILE A 137 -7.13 2.17 12.24
C ILE A 137 -7.31 0.71 12.60
N SER A 138 -7.16 -0.16 11.61
CA SER A 138 -7.07 -1.60 11.82
C SER A 138 -5.89 -2.16 11.03
N CYS A 139 -5.09 -3.01 11.66
CA CYS A 139 -3.93 -3.67 11.05
C CYS A 139 -4.25 -5.14 10.82
N TYR A 140 -4.10 -5.60 9.58
CA TYR A 140 -4.27 -6.97 9.15
C TYR A 140 -2.93 -7.53 8.70
N VAL A 141 -2.53 -8.65 9.30
CA VAL A 141 -1.32 -9.37 8.92
C VAL A 141 -1.73 -10.70 8.30
N SER A 142 -1.47 -10.85 7.00
CA SER A 142 -1.67 -12.10 6.28
C SER A 142 -0.39 -12.92 6.30
N ASP A 143 -0.49 -14.14 6.81
CA ASP A 143 0.59 -15.12 6.84
C ASP A 143 0.33 -16.24 5.82
N ASP A 144 1.06 -16.16 4.69
CA ASP A 144 1.03 -17.19 3.66
C ASP A 144 1.79 -18.46 4.07
N GLY A 145 2.62 -18.44 5.11
CA GLY A 145 3.35 -19.60 5.60
C GLY A 145 2.54 -20.48 6.57
N ALA A 146 1.49 -19.90 7.18
CA ALA A 146 0.73 -20.51 8.27
C ALA A 146 1.63 -21.00 9.41
N ALA A 147 2.71 -20.24 9.68
CA ALA A 147 3.77 -20.66 10.57
C ALA A 147 3.47 -20.24 12.00
N MET A 148 3.56 -21.18 12.95
CA MET A 148 3.35 -20.89 14.37
C MET A 148 4.30 -19.80 14.88
N LEU A 149 5.54 -19.73 14.36
CA LEU A 149 6.51 -18.69 14.71
C LEU A 149 5.97 -17.27 14.41
N THR A 150 5.32 -17.06 13.27
CA THR A 150 4.72 -15.77 12.91
C THR A 150 3.60 -15.42 13.88
N PHE A 151 2.75 -16.41 14.21
CA PHE A 151 1.65 -16.24 15.15
C PHE A 151 2.13 -15.89 16.57
N GLU A 152 3.06 -16.66 17.14
CA GLU A 152 3.64 -16.39 18.47
C GLU A 152 4.38 -15.04 18.49
N SER A 153 5.10 -14.70 17.41
CA SER A 153 5.78 -13.39 17.30
C SER A 153 4.79 -12.23 17.28
N LEU A 154 3.63 -12.38 16.63
CA LEU A 154 2.57 -11.37 16.64
C LEU A 154 1.92 -11.23 18.01
N ALA A 155 1.74 -12.33 18.76
CA ALA A 155 1.23 -12.28 20.13
C ALA A 155 2.18 -11.50 21.06
N GLU A 156 3.49 -11.77 20.99
CA GLU A 156 4.51 -11.00 21.72
C GLU A 156 4.55 -9.53 21.27
N THR A 157 4.37 -9.29 19.98
CA THR A 157 4.32 -7.93 19.41
C THR A 157 3.10 -7.17 19.93
N ALA A 158 1.95 -7.82 20.06
CA ALA A 158 0.74 -7.23 20.63
C ALA A 158 0.95 -6.81 22.08
N GLU A 159 1.60 -7.66 22.90
CA GLU A 159 1.93 -7.30 24.29
C GLU A 159 2.90 -6.12 24.37
N PHE A 160 3.95 -6.11 23.54
CA PHE A 160 4.89 -4.98 23.50
C PHE A 160 4.23 -3.68 23.00
N ALA A 161 3.32 -3.76 22.03
CA ALA A 161 2.59 -2.62 21.49
C ALA A 161 1.82 -1.84 22.59
N ARG A 162 1.32 -2.54 23.62
CA ARG A 162 0.61 -1.93 24.76
C ARG A 162 1.46 -0.94 25.56
N ARG A 163 2.80 -1.08 25.51
CA ARG A 163 3.74 -0.13 26.12
C ARG A 163 4.27 0.86 25.10
N TRP A 164 4.56 0.37 23.90
CA TRP A 164 5.18 1.16 22.84
C TRP A 164 4.27 2.26 22.29
N VAL A 165 3.01 1.94 21.99
CA VAL A 165 2.05 2.88 21.37
C VAL A 165 1.81 4.13 22.24
N PRO A 166 1.46 4.02 23.54
CA PRO A 166 1.26 5.20 24.38
C PRO A 166 2.55 6.02 24.53
N PHE A 167 3.72 5.36 24.67
CA PHE A 167 5.01 6.05 24.68
C PHE A 167 5.27 6.84 23.39
N CYS A 168 4.97 6.24 22.22
CA CYS A 168 5.13 6.91 20.94
C CYS A 168 4.26 8.16 20.82
N LYS A 169 2.98 8.03 21.16
CA LYS A 169 2.00 9.11 21.06
C LYS A 169 2.32 10.23 22.05
N LYS A 170 2.56 9.91 23.32
CA LYS A 170 2.89 10.87 24.39
C LYS A 170 4.09 11.74 24.07
N PHE A 171 5.16 11.16 23.52
CA PHE A 171 6.41 11.88 23.25
C PHE A 171 6.59 12.30 21.79
N SER A 172 5.60 12.04 20.92
CA SER A 172 5.67 12.30 19.48
C SER A 172 7.02 11.84 18.90
N ILE A 173 7.35 10.57 19.11
CA ILE A 173 8.63 10.01 18.66
C ILE A 173 8.55 9.69 17.17
N GLU A 174 9.65 9.89 16.45
CA GLU A 174 9.78 9.46 15.05
C GLU A 174 11.20 8.94 14.81
N PRO A 175 11.38 7.89 13.98
CA PRO A 175 10.35 7.05 13.38
C PRO A 175 9.59 6.21 14.43
N ARG A 176 8.41 5.70 14.07
CA ARG A 176 7.57 4.88 14.97
C ARG A 176 8.04 3.43 15.12
N THR A 177 9.07 3.05 14.35
CA THR A 177 9.66 1.72 14.37
C THR A 177 10.78 1.63 15.41
N PRO A 178 10.66 0.78 16.44
CA PRO A 178 11.60 0.80 17.56
C PRO A 178 13.03 0.40 17.19
N GLU A 179 13.24 -0.59 16.31
CA GLU A 179 14.60 -0.96 15.87
C GLU A 179 15.34 0.22 15.23
N PHE A 180 14.67 0.93 14.33
CA PHE A 180 15.25 2.09 13.66
C PHE A 180 15.37 3.29 14.61
N TYR A 181 14.37 3.56 15.45
CA TYR A 181 14.42 4.65 16.42
C TYR A 181 15.58 4.49 17.42
N PHE A 182 15.78 3.30 17.99
CA PHE A 182 16.83 3.07 19.00
C PHE A 182 18.23 2.88 18.40
N SER A 183 18.35 2.56 17.11
CA SER A 183 19.64 2.44 16.40
C SER A 183 20.16 3.76 15.82
N GLN A 184 19.33 4.81 15.75
CA GLN A 184 19.75 6.13 15.31
C GLN A 184 20.84 6.72 16.22
N LYS A 185 21.90 7.24 15.58
CA LYS A 185 23.01 7.95 16.24
C LYS A 185 22.79 9.47 16.35
N ILE A 186 21.55 9.93 16.15
CA ILE A 186 21.15 11.34 16.22
C ILE A 186 20.91 11.71 17.69
N ASP A 187 21.06 12.99 18.02
CA ASP A 187 20.67 13.50 19.33
C ASP A 187 19.15 13.32 19.55
N TYR A 188 18.82 12.38 20.42
CA TYR A 188 17.44 12.01 20.75
C TYR A 188 16.79 12.96 21.79
N LEU A 189 17.53 13.90 22.36
CA LEU A 189 17.01 14.91 23.28
C LEU A 189 16.60 16.21 22.56
N LYS A 190 16.95 16.34 21.28
CA LYS A 190 16.63 17.51 20.48
C LYS A 190 15.11 17.74 20.48
N ASP A 191 14.71 18.97 20.80
CA ASP A 191 13.31 19.44 20.82
C ASP A 191 12.39 18.67 21.79
N LYS A 192 12.95 17.90 22.75
CA LYS A 192 12.18 17.18 23.77
C LYS A 192 12.13 17.98 25.08
N ILE A 193 10.96 18.54 25.35
CA ILE A 193 10.71 19.38 26.53
C ILE A 193 10.11 18.62 27.73
N HIS A 194 9.67 17.36 27.54
CA HIS A 194 8.94 16.64 28.59
C HIS A 194 9.90 16.15 29.70
N PRO A 195 9.65 16.50 30.98
CA PRO A 195 10.62 16.28 32.07
C PRO A 195 10.91 14.80 32.35
N SER A 196 9.92 13.92 32.19
CA SER A 196 10.10 12.48 32.41
C SER A 196 10.68 11.71 31.22
N PHE A 197 10.87 12.37 30.06
CA PHE A 197 11.23 11.69 28.80
C PHE A 197 12.50 10.84 28.93
N VAL A 198 13.54 11.37 29.58
CA VAL A 198 14.82 10.65 29.74
C VAL A 198 14.64 9.35 30.53
N LYS A 199 13.84 9.38 31.61
CA LYS A 199 13.58 8.20 32.45
C LYS A 199 12.74 7.18 31.70
N GLU A 200 11.64 7.60 31.10
CA GLU A 200 10.71 6.73 30.36
C GLU A 200 11.38 6.13 29.11
N ARG A 201 12.17 6.90 28.36
CA ARG A 201 12.92 6.39 27.20
C ARG A 201 13.91 5.31 27.58
N ARG A 202 14.64 5.45 28.70
CA ARG A 202 15.58 4.40 29.17
C ARG A 202 14.84 3.14 29.60
N ALA A 203 13.69 3.26 30.24
CA ALA A 203 12.84 2.11 30.57
C ALA A 203 12.36 1.43 29.28
N MET A 204 11.77 2.19 28.35
CA MET A 204 11.28 1.67 27.07
C MET A 204 12.37 0.98 26.24
N LYS A 205 13.61 1.51 26.25
CA LYS A 205 14.73 0.85 25.58
C LYS A 205 15.04 -0.52 26.18
N ARG A 206 15.00 -0.66 27.51
CA ARG A 206 15.21 -1.96 28.17
C ARG A 206 14.09 -2.94 27.82
N ASP A 207 12.83 -2.49 27.91
CA ASP A 207 11.67 -3.29 27.54
C ASP A 207 11.74 -3.75 26.08
N TYR A 208 12.25 -2.91 25.17
CA TYR A 208 12.45 -3.28 23.77
C TYR A 208 13.55 -4.33 23.57
N GLU A 209 14.69 -4.21 24.27
CA GLU A 209 15.75 -5.24 24.20
C GLU A 209 15.26 -6.58 24.78
N GLU A 210 14.47 -6.57 25.86
CA GLU A 210 13.84 -7.79 26.39
C GLU A 210 12.85 -8.40 25.39
N PHE A 211 12.05 -7.57 24.71
CA PHE A 211 11.19 -8.01 23.61
C PHE A 211 11.99 -8.66 22.49
N LYS A 212 13.12 -8.07 22.06
CA LYS A 212 14.01 -8.68 21.05
C LYS A 212 14.53 -10.04 21.49
N VAL A 213 14.91 -10.18 22.76
CA VAL A 213 15.38 -11.47 23.32
C VAL A 213 14.26 -12.52 23.26
N ARG A 214 13.02 -12.16 23.62
CA ARG A 214 11.86 -13.09 23.53
C ARG A 214 11.59 -13.52 22.09
N ILE A 215 11.56 -12.59 21.13
CA ILE A 215 11.41 -12.93 19.71
C ILE A 215 12.54 -13.85 19.23
N ASN A 216 13.80 -13.56 19.59
CA ASN A 216 14.93 -14.41 19.22
C ASN A 216 14.84 -15.82 19.84
N ALA A 217 14.31 -15.94 21.06
CA ALA A 217 14.06 -17.23 21.68
C ALA A 217 13.00 -18.04 20.90
N LEU A 218 11.92 -17.38 20.43
CA LEU A 218 10.92 -18.01 19.56
C LEU A 218 11.52 -18.46 18.23
N VAL A 219 12.34 -17.62 17.59
CA VAL A 219 13.05 -17.96 16.34
C VAL A 219 13.96 -19.17 16.55
N ALA A 220 14.73 -19.21 17.64
CA ALA A 220 15.60 -20.34 17.96
C ALA A 220 14.82 -21.63 18.26
N LYS A 221 13.67 -21.52 18.95
CA LYS A 221 12.75 -22.65 19.20
C LYS A 221 12.18 -23.19 17.88
N ALA A 222 11.78 -22.31 16.97
CA ALA A 222 11.16 -22.67 15.70
C ALA A 222 12.09 -23.44 14.74
N GLN A 223 13.42 -23.29 14.89
CA GLN A 223 14.38 -24.06 14.09
C GLN A 223 14.33 -25.58 14.37
N LYS A 224 13.80 -25.99 15.53
CA LYS A 224 13.64 -27.40 15.91
C LYS A 224 12.18 -27.79 15.75
N THR A 225 11.82 -28.24 14.56
CA THR A 225 10.45 -28.71 14.28
C THR A 225 10.18 -30.01 15.05
N PRO A 226 9.16 -30.09 15.91
CA PRO A 226 8.81 -31.33 16.61
C PRO A 226 8.32 -32.40 15.63
N GLU A 227 8.63 -33.66 15.88
CA GLU A 227 8.18 -34.78 15.03
C GLU A 227 6.65 -34.93 15.02
N GLU A 228 6.01 -34.68 16.17
CA GLU A 228 4.55 -34.73 16.32
C GLU A 228 3.83 -33.46 15.80
N GLY A 229 4.60 -32.49 15.29
CA GLY A 229 4.09 -31.19 14.86
C GLY A 229 4.01 -30.17 15.99
N TRP A 230 3.66 -28.94 15.62
CA TRP A 230 3.51 -27.84 16.56
C TRP A 230 2.20 -27.97 17.35
N VAL A 231 2.27 -27.55 18.61
CA VAL A 231 1.15 -27.57 19.57
C VAL A 231 1.03 -26.19 20.20
N MET A 232 -0.20 -25.68 20.31
CA MET A 232 -0.51 -24.41 20.94
C MET A 232 -0.34 -24.47 22.47
N GLN A 233 -0.38 -23.31 23.12
CA GLN A 233 -0.24 -23.23 24.59
C GLN A 233 -1.38 -23.93 25.35
N ASP A 234 -2.56 -24.06 24.74
CA ASP A 234 -3.72 -24.77 25.29
C ASP A 234 -3.67 -26.29 25.08
N GLY A 235 -2.59 -26.81 24.47
CA GLY A 235 -2.40 -28.23 24.20
C GLY A 235 -3.04 -28.72 22.90
N THR A 236 -3.69 -27.84 22.12
CA THR A 236 -4.28 -28.23 20.82
C THR A 236 -3.23 -28.26 19.71
N PRO A 237 -3.34 -29.17 18.71
CA PRO A 237 -2.42 -29.21 17.59
C PRO A 237 -2.55 -27.94 16.72
N TRP A 238 -1.43 -27.41 16.24
CA TRP A 238 -1.42 -26.25 15.35
C TRP A 238 -2.10 -26.59 14.00
N PRO A 239 -3.17 -25.88 13.59
CA PRO A 239 -3.88 -26.19 12.36
C PRO A 239 -3.02 -26.03 11.10
N GLY A 240 -2.02 -25.15 11.14
CA GLY A 240 -1.07 -24.89 10.05
C GLY A 240 0.13 -25.84 10.00
N ASN A 241 0.10 -27.00 10.66
CA ASN A 241 1.22 -27.95 10.66
C ASN A 241 1.63 -28.41 9.25
N ASN A 242 0.68 -28.49 8.32
CA ASN A 242 0.95 -28.73 6.90
C ASN A 242 0.67 -27.47 6.07
N SER A 243 1.73 -26.78 5.64
CA SER A 243 1.62 -25.52 4.86
C SER A 243 0.95 -25.66 3.49
N ARG A 244 0.74 -26.89 2.98
CA ARG A 244 0.04 -27.17 1.72
C ARG A 244 -1.41 -27.61 1.91
N ASP A 245 -1.78 -28.03 3.11
CA ASP A 245 -3.13 -28.51 3.45
C ASP A 245 -3.47 -28.10 4.89
N HIS A 246 -4.09 -26.94 5.03
CA HIS A 246 -4.50 -26.42 6.32
C HIS A 246 -5.76 -25.56 6.19
N PRO A 247 -6.61 -25.52 7.24
CA PRO A 247 -7.78 -24.64 7.25
C PRO A 247 -7.35 -23.16 7.33
N GLY A 248 -8.30 -22.28 7.00
CA GLY A 248 -8.15 -20.85 7.26
C GLY A 248 -8.20 -20.55 8.75
N MET A 249 -7.41 -19.56 9.19
CA MET A 249 -7.33 -19.13 10.59
C MET A 249 -7.46 -17.60 10.66
N ILE A 250 -8.27 -17.11 11.58
CA ILE A 250 -8.41 -15.68 11.87
C ILE A 250 -8.32 -15.49 13.38
N GLN A 251 -7.43 -14.61 13.82
CA GLN A 251 -7.26 -14.26 15.23
C GLN A 251 -7.21 -12.75 15.40
N VAL A 252 -7.92 -12.22 16.39
CA VAL A 252 -7.85 -10.81 16.78
C VAL A 252 -7.05 -10.70 18.08
N PHE A 253 -5.98 -9.90 18.09
CA PHE A 253 -5.09 -9.72 19.25
C PHE A 253 -5.39 -8.44 20.04
N LEU A 254 -5.51 -7.33 19.33
CA LEU A 254 -5.80 -5.99 19.88
C LEU A 254 -7.09 -5.45 19.26
N GLY A 255 -7.66 -4.40 19.88
CA GLY A 255 -8.92 -3.76 19.49
C GLY A 255 -9.88 -3.67 20.67
N GLU A 256 -11.14 -3.34 20.40
CA GLU A 256 -12.20 -3.15 21.40
C GLU A 256 -12.39 -4.34 22.35
N THR A 257 -12.41 -5.57 21.81
CA THR A 257 -12.53 -6.81 22.60
C THR A 257 -11.17 -7.35 23.08
N GLY A 258 -10.07 -6.69 22.70
CA GLY A 258 -8.71 -7.14 22.95
C GLY A 258 -8.09 -6.51 24.20
N ALA A 259 -6.77 -6.63 24.32
CA ALA A 259 -6.03 -6.00 25.41
C ALA A 259 -5.95 -4.48 25.22
N ARG A 260 -6.22 -3.73 26.30
CA ARG A 260 -6.01 -2.28 26.39
C ARG A 260 -4.56 -1.94 26.71
N ASP A 261 -4.13 -0.72 26.46
CA ASP A 261 -2.81 -0.24 26.88
C ASP A 261 -2.68 -0.20 28.42
N TYR A 262 -1.48 0.11 28.92
CA TYR A 262 -1.22 0.18 30.36
C TYR A 262 -1.89 1.38 31.05
N ASP A 263 -2.34 2.38 30.28
CA ASP A 263 -3.07 3.56 30.77
C ASP A 263 -4.60 3.35 30.71
N GLY A 264 -5.07 2.21 30.19
CA GLY A 264 -6.49 1.83 30.07
C GLY A 264 -7.15 2.24 28.76
N ASN A 265 -6.41 2.81 27.81
CA ASN A 265 -6.93 3.23 26.51
C ASN A 265 -6.95 2.08 25.50
N GLU A 266 -7.80 2.23 24.49
CA GLU A 266 -7.89 1.27 23.40
C GLU A 266 -6.73 1.41 22.41
N LEU A 267 -6.36 0.29 21.80
CA LEU A 267 -5.33 0.21 20.78
C LEU A 267 -5.97 -0.16 19.44
N PRO A 268 -5.36 0.25 18.30
CA PRO A 268 -5.85 -0.16 16.99
C PRO A 268 -5.95 -1.68 16.88
N ARG A 269 -6.97 -2.14 16.16
CA ARG A 269 -7.24 -3.58 16.01
C ARG A 269 -6.06 -4.26 15.30
N LEU A 270 -5.61 -5.41 15.78
CA LEU A 270 -4.61 -6.25 15.12
C LEU A 270 -5.21 -7.62 14.80
N VAL A 271 -5.34 -7.93 13.51
CA VAL A 271 -5.95 -9.16 13.00
C VAL A 271 -4.90 -10.00 12.28
N TYR A 272 -4.67 -11.22 12.75
CA TYR A 272 -3.92 -12.25 12.02
C TYR A 272 -4.87 -13.03 11.12
N VAL A 273 -4.46 -13.24 9.88
CA VAL A 273 -5.20 -14.02 8.89
C VAL A 273 -4.26 -15.01 8.21
N SER A 274 -4.61 -16.28 8.21
CA SER A 274 -4.03 -17.28 7.33
C SER A 274 -5.12 -17.90 6.47
N ARG A 275 -4.87 -17.98 5.17
CA ARG A 275 -5.85 -18.47 4.19
C ARG A 275 -5.90 -19.99 4.21
N GLU A 276 -7.07 -20.56 3.94
CA GLU A 276 -7.16 -21.98 3.65
C GLU A 276 -6.35 -22.33 2.38
N LYS A 277 -5.61 -23.44 2.44
CA LYS A 277 -4.88 -23.99 1.29
C LYS A 277 -5.11 -25.49 1.22
N ARG A 278 -5.26 -25.99 0.00
CA ARG A 278 -5.46 -27.41 -0.29
C ARG A 278 -4.54 -27.88 -1.43
N PRO A 279 -4.07 -29.14 -1.41
CA PRO A 279 -3.33 -29.70 -2.53
C PRO A 279 -4.15 -29.62 -3.82
N GLY A 280 -3.50 -29.26 -4.92
CA GLY A 280 -4.16 -29.12 -6.23
C GLY A 280 -4.83 -27.75 -6.48
N TYR A 281 -4.92 -26.86 -5.48
CA TYR A 281 -5.48 -25.52 -5.66
C TYR A 281 -4.38 -24.46 -5.82
N GLN A 282 -4.46 -23.68 -6.91
CA GLN A 282 -3.56 -22.55 -7.12
C GLN A 282 -3.94 -21.38 -6.19
N HIS A 283 -2.98 -20.88 -5.42
CA HIS A 283 -3.22 -19.89 -4.36
C HIS A 283 -2.72 -18.47 -4.68
N HIS A 284 -2.07 -18.27 -5.83
CA HIS A 284 -1.68 -16.96 -6.37
C HIS A 284 -0.77 -16.08 -5.48
N LYS A 285 0.02 -16.68 -4.59
CA LYS A 285 1.01 -15.99 -3.72
C LYS A 285 0.40 -14.72 -3.06
N LYS A 286 1.14 -13.60 -3.09
CA LYS A 286 0.75 -12.28 -2.58
C LYS A 286 -0.56 -11.75 -3.14
N ALA A 287 -0.85 -11.94 -4.43
CA ALA A 287 -2.11 -11.47 -5.02
C ALA A 287 -3.32 -12.14 -4.38
N GLY A 288 -3.25 -13.46 -4.18
CA GLY A 288 -4.30 -14.20 -3.47
C GLY A 288 -4.42 -13.80 -1.99
N ALA A 289 -3.30 -13.49 -1.33
CA ALA A 289 -3.26 -13.04 0.06
C ALA A 289 -3.96 -11.68 0.22
N MET A 290 -3.55 -10.69 -0.57
CA MET A 290 -4.14 -9.35 -0.55
C MET A 290 -5.63 -9.37 -0.89
N ASN A 291 -6.04 -10.14 -1.90
CA ASN A 291 -7.45 -10.26 -2.27
C ASN A 291 -8.29 -10.95 -1.20
N ALA A 292 -7.72 -11.89 -0.43
CA ALA A 292 -8.41 -12.48 0.71
C ALA A 292 -8.56 -11.47 1.86
N LEU A 293 -7.52 -10.68 2.16
CA LEU A 293 -7.61 -9.61 3.15
C LEU A 293 -8.69 -8.59 2.78
N VAL A 294 -8.82 -8.21 1.50
CA VAL A 294 -9.90 -7.31 1.04
C VAL A 294 -11.28 -7.87 1.42
N ARG A 295 -11.50 -9.19 1.26
CA ARG A 295 -12.77 -9.85 1.62
C ARG A 295 -12.96 -9.96 3.13
N VAL A 296 -11.93 -10.38 3.86
CA VAL A 296 -12.00 -10.55 5.31
C VAL A 296 -12.24 -9.22 6.01
N SER A 297 -11.52 -8.16 5.64
CA SER A 297 -11.71 -6.86 6.29
C SER A 297 -13.03 -6.21 5.90
N ALA A 298 -13.61 -6.50 4.73
CA ALA A 298 -14.97 -6.06 4.39
C ALA A 298 -16.03 -6.57 5.37
N VAL A 299 -15.81 -7.74 5.97
CA VAL A 299 -16.71 -8.33 6.97
C VAL A 299 -16.41 -7.81 8.38
N LEU A 300 -15.14 -7.59 8.72
CA LEU A 300 -14.74 -7.26 10.10
C LEU A 300 -14.77 -5.77 10.45
N THR A 301 -14.40 -4.89 9.51
CA THR A 301 -14.28 -3.42 9.75
C THR A 301 -14.85 -2.58 8.62
N ASN A 302 -14.89 -3.12 7.40
CA ASN A 302 -15.38 -2.50 6.18
C ASN A 302 -14.82 -1.09 5.92
N ALA A 303 -13.52 -0.87 6.18
CA ALA A 303 -12.92 0.45 5.99
C ALA A 303 -12.95 0.86 4.50
N PRO A 304 -13.36 2.10 4.15
CA PRO A 304 -13.43 2.56 2.76
C PRO A 304 -12.06 2.68 2.09
N TYR A 305 -10.99 2.80 2.88
CA TYR A 305 -9.62 2.93 2.39
C TYR A 305 -8.74 1.79 2.92
N ILE A 306 -7.86 1.29 2.05
CA ILE A 306 -6.97 0.15 2.34
C ILE A 306 -5.55 0.57 2.02
N LEU A 307 -4.65 0.53 3.00
CA LEU A 307 -3.24 0.86 2.82
C LEU A 307 -2.39 -0.42 2.87
N ASN A 308 -1.71 -0.76 1.77
CA ASN A 308 -0.86 -1.95 1.75
C ASN A 308 0.61 -1.64 2.05
N LEU A 309 1.24 -2.50 2.85
CA LEU A 309 2.66 -2.46 3.17
C LEU A 309 3.27 -3.85 3.11
N ASP A 310 4.55 -3.89 2.75
CA ASP A 310 5.36 -5.11 2.80
C ASP A 310 5.98 -5.24 4.18
N CYS A 311 6.34 -6.47 4.59
CA CYS A 311 6.82 -6.74 5.94
C CYS A 311 8.11 -5.99 6.30
N ASP A 312 8.91 -5.61 5.29
CA ASP A 312 10.16 -4.85 5.41
C ASP A 312 10.00 -3.32 5.26
N HIS A 313 8.76 -2.84 5.06
CA HIS A 313 8.45 -1.42 4.93
C HIS A 313 7.65 -0.93 6.13
N TYR A 314 8.12 0.13 6.77
CA TYR A 314 7.50 0.70 7.94
C TYR A 314 7.01 2.14 7.71
N VAL A 315 6.13 2.61 8.59
CA VAL A 315 5.63 4.00 8.54
C VAL A 315 6.67 4.93 9.18
N ASN A 316 7.39 5.68 8.35
CA ASN A 316 8.41 6.61 8.82
C ASN A 316 7.79 7.88 9.45
N ASN A 317 6.94 8.58 8.69
CA ASN A 317 6.19 9.76 9.16
C ASN A 317 4.83 9.32 9.68
N SER A 318 4.55 9.59 10.95
CA SER A 318 3.30 9.19 11.60
C SER A 318 2.05 9.86 11.02
N LYS A 319 2.22 10.96 10.28
CA LYS A 319 1.15 11.70 9.60
C LYS A 319 0.80 11.17 8.20
N ALA A 320 1.50 10.15 7.68
CA ALA A 320 1.31 9.65 6.32
C ALA A 320 -0.15 9.29 6.00
N VAL A 321 -0.89 8.73 6.97
CA VAL A 321 -2.32 8.41 6.79
C VAL A 321 -3.15 9.68 6.62
N ARG A 322 -2.92 10.70 7.45
CA ARG A 322 -3.59 11.99 7.34
C ARG A 322 -3.26 12.68 6.01
N GLU A 323 -2.01 12.59 5.56
CA GLU A 323 -1.61 13.10 4.24
C GLU A 323 -2.33 12.39 3.09
N ALA A 324 -2.53 11.07 3.17
CA ALA A 324 -3.35 10.36 2.19
C ALA A 324 -4.81 10.85 2.21
N MET A 325 -5.37 11.06 3.40
CA MET A 325 -6.74 11.55 3.57
C MET A 325 -6.93 12.97 3.03
N CYS A 326 -5.90 13.82 3.05
CA CYS A 326 -5.95 15.14 2.38
C CYS A 326 -6.25 15.04 0.88
N PHE A 327 -5.91 13.93 0.22
CA PHE A 327 -6.30 13.70 -1.19
C PHE A 327 -7.63 12.95 -1.29
N MET A 328 -7.79 11.87 -0.51
CA MET A 328 -8.92 10.95 -0.64
C MET A 328 -10.25 11.50 -0.11
N MET A 329 -10.19 12.40 0.88
CA MET A 329 -11.36 13.00 1.52
C MET A 329 -11.66 14.42 1.04
N ASP A 330 -10.82 15.01 0.19
CA ASP A 330 -11.10 16.34 -0.37
C ASP A 330 -12.33 16.25 -1.31
N PRO A 331 -13.42 16.99 -1.05
CA PRO A 331 -14.63 16.91 -1.88
C PRO A 331 -14.41 17.28 -3.36
N SER A 332 -13.37 18.09 -3.65
CA SER A 332 -13.07 18.59 -4.98
C SER A 332 -12.26 17.61 -5.83
N VAL A 333 -11.28 16.93 -5.24
CA VAL A 333 -10.38 16.02 -5.96
C VAL A 333 -10.58 14.55 -5.61
N GLY A 334 -11.00 14.23 -4.39
CA GLY A 334 -11.04 12.86 -3.85
C GLY A 334 -12.01 11.92 -4.55
N ARG A 335 -13.04 12.44 -5.22
CA ARG A 335 -14.04 11.63 -5.95
C ARG A 335 -13.42 10.81 -7.08
N ASP A 336 -12.36 11.32 -7.71
CA ASP A 336 -11.71 10.68 -8.85
C ASP A 336 -10.39 10.00 -8.47
N VAL A 337 -9.98 10.07 -7.20
CA VAL A 337 -8.76 9.42 -6.71
C VAL A 337 -9.07 7.96 -6.37
N CYS A 338 -8.44 7.04 -7.11
CA CYS A 338 -8.53 5.60 -6.82
C CYS A 338 -7.48 5.13 -5.81
N TYR A 339 -6.30 5.75 -5.79
CA TYR A 339 -5.28 5.51 -4.78
C TYR A 339 -4.27 6.64 -4.66
N VAL A 340 -3.57 6.68 -3.52
CA VAL A 340 -2.41 7.55 -3.26
C VAL A 340 -1.17 6.67 -3.09
N GLN A 341 -0.21 6.77 -4.01
CA GLN A 341 1.06 6.05 -3.97
C GLN A 341 2.14 6.89 -3.29
N PHE A 342 2.74 6.36 -2.23
CA PHE A 342 3.89 6.97 -1.57
C PHE A 342 5.21 6.51 -2.22
N PRO A 343 6.24 7.38 -2.30
CA PRO A 343 7.55 6.98 -2.79
C PRO A 343 8.25 6.07 -1.78
N GLN A 344 8.78 4.94 -2.25
CA GLN A 344 9.58 4.04 -1.41
C GLN A 344 11.00 4.60 -1.26
N ARG A 345 11.49 4.63 -0.02
CA ARG A 345 12.86 5.03 0.31
C ARG A 345 13.49 3.94 1.16
N PHE A 346 14.75 3.63 0.86
CA PHE A 346 15.49 2.58 1.53
C PHE A 346 16.57 3.18 2.43
N ASP A 347 16.72 2.59 3.62
CA ASP A 347 17.76 2.92 4.58
C ASP A 347 19.01 2.06 4.35
N GLY A 348 20.08 2.33 5.12
CA GLY A 348 21.30 1.50 5.10
C GLY A 348 22.13 1.59 3.80
N ILE A 349 21.91 2.63 3.00
CA ILE A 349 22.60 2.81 1.73
C ILE A 349 23.98 3.43 1.96
N ASP A 350 25.01 2.72 1.50
CA ASP A 350 26.39 3.22 1.55
C ASP A 350 26.56 4.52 0.75
N ARG A 351 27.53 5.34 1.15
CA ARG A 351 27.87 6.60 0.47
C ARG A 351 28.19 6.40 -1.01
N SER A 352 28.79 5.25 -1.37
CA SER A 352 29.12 4.95 -2.76
C SER A 352 27.88 4.64 -3.62
N ASP A 353 26.80 4.12 -3.00
CA ASP A 353 25.57 3.64 -3.65
C ASP A 353 25.82 2.99 -5.02
N ARG A 354 26.84 2.12 -5.12
CA ARG A 354 27.27 1.52 -6.39
C ARG A 354 26.15 0.72 -7.06
N TYR A 355 25.22 0.19 -6.27
CA TYR A 355 24.07 -0.59 -6.75
C TYR A 355 22.87 0.29 -7.11
N ALA A 356 22.95 1.61 -6.92
CA ALA A 356 21.88 2.57 -7.22
C ALA A 356 20.54 2.21 -6.55
N ASN A 357 20.59 1.67 -5.33
CA ASN A 357 19.43 1.13 -4.64
C ASN A 357 18.43 2.21 -4.21
N ARG A 358 18.83 3.49 -4.20
CA ARG A 358 17.92 4.61 -3.94
C ARG A 358 16.80 4.75 -4.96
N ASN A 359 17.03 4.30 -6.20
CA ASN A 359 16.12 4.39 -7.33
C ASN A 359 15.41 5.77 -7.48
N VAL A 360 16.15 6.86 -7.21
CA VAL A 360 15.62 8.23 -7.19
C VAL A 360 15.11 8.67 -8.56
N VAL A 361 15.69 8.19 -9.66
CA VAL A 361 15.24 8.56 -11.01
C VAL A 361 13.81 8.10 -11.25
N PHE A 362 13.47 6.86 -10.86
CA PHE A 362 12.12 6.34 -11.01
C PHE A 362 11.12 7.10 -10.12
N PHE A 363 11.41 7.24 -8.83
CA PHE A 363 10.47 7.86 -7.88
C PHE A 363 10.37 9.39 -7.98
N ASP A 364 11.46 10.09 -8.29
CA ASP A 364 11.49 11.57 -8.28
C ASP A 364 11.34 12.19 -9.67
N VAL A 365 11.70 11.48 -10.75
CA VAL A 365 11.60 12.00 -12.11
C VAL A 365 10.42 11.36 -12.85
N ASN A 366 10.40 10.03 -12.98
CA ASN A 366 9.37 9.35 -13.79
C ASN A 366 7.98 9.48 -13.16
N MET A 367 7.84 9.15 -11.87
CA MET A 367 6.54 9.17 -11.18
C MET A 367 5.94 10.57 -11.09
N LYS A 368 6.76 11.60 -10.86
CA LYS A 368 6.29 12.99 -10.86
C LYS A 368 5.85 13.46 -12.25
N GLY A 369 6.49 12.95 -13.30
CA GLY A 369 6.07 13.17 -14.69
C GLY A 369 4.68 12.59 -14.96
N LEU A 370 4.48 11.32 -14.57
CA LEU A 370 3.21 10.62 -14.72
C LEU A 370 2.07 11.26 -13.89
N ASP A 371 2.38 11.76 -12.69
CA ASP A 371 1.41 12.43 -11.81
C ASP A 371 0.75 13.65 -12.46
N GLY A 372 1.45 14.37 -13.34
CA GLY A 372 0.86 15.54 -14.00
C GLY A 372 0.02 15.22 -15.24
N ILE A 373 -0.13 13.95 -15.59
CA ILE A 373 -1.01 13.48 -16.66
C ILE A 373 -2.19 12.72 -16.06
N GLN A 374 -1.93 11.61 -15.38
CA GLN A 374 -2.97 10.71 -14.85
C GLN A 374 -2.72 10.28 -13.40
N GLY A 375 -1.46 10.25 -12.95
CA GLY A 375 -1.07 9.67 -11.67
C GLY A 375 0.11 8.71 -11.81
N PRO A 376 0.83 8.43 -10.70
CA PRO A 376 1.86 7.39 -10.67
C PRO A 376 1.26 6.00 -10.90
N VAL A 377 2.11 5.00 -11.19
CA VAL A 377 1.68 3.59 -11.20
C VAL A 377 1.83 2.97 -9.82
N TYR A 378 1.00 1.99 -9.50
CA TYR A 378 1.15 1.19 -8.29
C TYR A 378 2.42 0.33 -8.35
N VAL A 379 3.22 0.39 -7.28
CA VAL A 379 4.55 -0.26 -7.22
C VAL A 379 4.68 -1.36 -6.16
N GLY A 380 3.56 -1.81 -5.59
CA GLY A 380 3.52 -3.02 -4.76
C GLY A 380 3.45 -2.83 -3.24
N THR A 381 3.75 -1.63 -2.74
CA THR A 381 3.72 -1.27 -1.30
C THR A 381 3.57 0.26 -1.14
N GLY A 382 3.13 0.70 0.04
CA GLY A 382 2.98 2.11 0.39
C GLY A 382 1.89 2.80 -0.43
N CYS A 383 0.76 2.13 -0.65
CA CYS A 383 -0.33 2.65 -1.47
C CYS A 383 -1.66 2.61 -0.70
N CYS A 384 -2.35 3.74 -0.61
CA CYS A 384 -3.66 3.85 0.01
C CYS A 384 -4.74 3.81 -1.07
N PHE A 385 -5.42 2.68 -1.21
CA PHE A 385 -6.47 2.43 -2.21
C PHE A 385 -7.86 2.79 -1.68
N TYR A 386 -8.72 3.23 -2.59
CA TYR A 386 -10.15 3.29 -2.39
C TYR A 386 -10.78 1.90 -2.63
N ARG A 387 -11.49 1.36 -1.64
CA ARG A 387 -12.07 0.02 -1.67
C ARG A 387 -12.99 -0.22 -2.88
N GLN A 388 -13.87 0.73 -3.20
CA GLN A 388 -14.79 0.55 -4.33
C GLN A 388 -14.06 0.49 -5.67
N ALA A 389 -12.94 1.20 -5.81
CA ALA A 389 -12.10 1.10 -7.00
C ALA A 389 -11.47 -0.30 -7.12
N LEU A 390 -11.06 -0.92 -6.01
CA LEU A 390 -10.59 -2.31 -5.99
C LEU A 390 -11.69 -3.33 -6.36
N TYR A 391 -12.95 -3.05 -6.03
CA TYR A 391 -14.09 -3.86 -6.47
C TYR A 391 -14.45 -3.66 -7.95
N GLY A 392 -13.86 -2.66 -8.62
CA GLY A 392 -14.06 -2.41 -10.04
C GLY A 392 -15.22 -1.47 -10.35
N TYR A 393 -15.70 -0.69 -9.37
CA TYR A 393 -16.61 0.41 -9.64
C TYR A 393 -15.85 1.56 -10.32
N GLY A 394 -16.42 2.09 -11.40
CA GLY A 394 -15.91 3.30 -12.03
C GLY A 394 -16.04 4.52 -11.10
N PRO A 395 -15.28 5.60 -11.36
CA PRO A 395 -15.38 6.81 -10.56
C PRO A 395 -16.82 7.35 -10.52
N PRO A 396 -17.29 7.87 -9.36
CA PRO A 396 -18.66 8.37 -9.21
C PRO A 396 -19.02 9.52 -10.16
N SER A 397 -18.02 10.21 -10.71
CA SER A 397 -18.16 11.30 -11.67
C SER A 397 -18.50 10.83 -13.09
N LEU A 398 -18.26 9.56 -13.42
CA LEU A 398 -18.63 9.03 -14.73
C LEU A 398 -20.16 8.86 -14.79
N PRO A 399 -20.79 9.28 -15.90
CA PRO A 399 -22.19 8.96 -16.13
C PRO A 399 -22.35 7.43 -16.08
N ALA A 400 -23.33 6.97 -15.31
CA ALA A 400 -23.69 5.56 -15.29
C ALA A 400 -23.87 5.10 -16.74
N LEU A 401 -23.04 4.14 -17.19
CA LEU A 401 -23.23 3.54 -18.50
C LEU A 401 -24.68 3.08 -18.57
N PRO A 402 -25.44 3.45 -19.63
CA PRO A 402 -26.81 3.02 -19.74
C PRO A 402 -26.83 1.50 -19.62
N LYS A 403 -27.52 0.99 -18.59
CA LYS A 403 -27.90 -0.42 -18.52
C LYS A 403 -28.47 -0.74 -19.88
N SER A 404 -27.92 -1.73 -20.58
CA SER A 404 -28.46 -2.16 -21.87
C SER A 404 -29.92 -2.54 -21.65
N SER A 405 -30.83 -1.60 -21.92
CA SER A 405 -32.25 -1.86 -21.81
C SER A 405 -32.57 -2.86 -22.89
N ALA A 406 -32.97 -4.06 -22.52
CA ALA A 406 -33.74 -4.92 -23.38
C ALA A 406 -35.03 -4.14 -23.73
N CYS A 407 -35.02 -3.42 -24.84
CA CYS A 407 -36.22 -2.85 -25.43
C CYS A 407 -37.09 -4.01 -25.93
N SER A 408 -38.01 -4.45 -25.08
CA SER A 408 -39.23 -5.11 -25.52
C SER A 408 -40.23 -4.04 -25.93
N PHE A 409 -40.90 -4.26 -27.06
CA PHE A 409 -42.03 -3.49 -27.61
C PHE A 409 -41.74 -2.14 -28.30
N CYS A 410 -41.45 -2.18 -29.61
CA CYS A 410 -42.37 -1.67 -30.65
C CYS A 410 -41.88 -2.05 -32.05
N CYS A 411 -42.82 -2.21 -32.97
CA CYS A 411 -42.74 -2.88 -34.26
C CYS A 411 -41.94 -2.12 -35.34
N CYS A 412 -41.49 -2.88 -36.35
CA CYS A 412 -41.09 -2.48 -37.72
C CYS A 412 -39.59 -2.23 -38.05
N CYS A 413 -39.04 -3.20 -38.80
CA CYS A 413 -38.11 -3.08 -39.94
C CYS A 413 -36.61 -2.75 -39.69
N CYS A 414 -35.78 -3.80 -39.54
CA CYS A 414 -34.49 -4.04 -40.24
C CYS A 414 -33.73 -5.23 -39.60
N PRO A 415 -33.16 -6.19 -40.37
CA PRO A 415 -32.43 -7.31 -39.80
C PRO A 415 -31.02 -6.89 -39.35
N LYS A 416 -30.79 -6.78 -38.03
CA LYS A 416 -29.45 -6.64 -37.45
C LYS A 416 -28.82 -8.03 -37.28
N LYS A 417 -27.66 -8.25 -37.90
CA LYS A 417 -26.77 -9.40 -37.65
C LYS A 417 -26.51 -9.53 -36.14
N LYS A 418 -26.78 -10.70 -35.57
CA LYS A 418 -26.27 -11.08 -34.24
C LYS A 418 -24.75 -11.13 -34.32
N VAL A 419 -24.07 -10.30 -33.52
CA VAL A 419 -22.66 -10.48 -33.21
C VAL A 419 -22.61 -11.49 -32.07
N GLU A 420 -22.04 -12.68 -32.33
CA GLU A 420 -21.76 -13.66 -31.28
C GLU A 420 -20.73 -13.07 -30.30
N LYS A 421 -21.12 -12.97 -29.03
CA LYS A 421 -20.19 -12.58 -27.95
C LYS A 421 -19.17 -13.69 -27.74
N THR A 422 -17.92 -13.31 -27.55
CA THR A 422 -16.83 -14.26 -27.24
C THR A 422 -17.07 -14.89 -25.86
N GLU A 423 -16.71 -16.16 -25.68
CA GLU A 423 -16.83 -16.91 -24.42
C GLU A 423 -16.23 -16.17 -23.20
N LYS A 424 -15.15 -15.41 -23.42
CA LYS A 424 -14.53 -14.54 -22.40
C LYS A 424 -15.42 -13.38 -21.93
N GLU A 425 -16.23 -12.81 -22.83
CA GLU A 425 -17.17 -11.75 -22.48
C GLU A 425 -18.37 -12.31 -21.72
N MET A 426 -18.85 -13.49 -22.12
CA MET A 426 -19.92 -14.20 -21.40
C MET A 426 -19.51 -14.53 -19.96
N HIS A 427 -18.29 -15.04 -19.77
CA HIS A 427 -17.76 -15.33 -18.43
C HIS A 427 -17.51 -14.07 -17.59
N ARG A 428 -17.20 -12.92 -18.23
CA ARG A 428 -17.05 -11.64 -17.53
C ARG A 428 -18.42 -11.09 -17.09
N ASP A 429 -19.42 -11.19 -17.95
CA ASP A 429 -20.79 -10.78 -17.66
C ASP A 429 -21.40 -11.67 -16.55
N SER A 430 -21.18 -12.99 -16.57
CA SER A 430 -21.67 -13.89 -15.51
C SER A 430 -21.07 -13.57 -14.15
N ARG A 431 -19.75 -13.33 -14.06
CA ARG A 431 -19.11 -12.92 -12.80
C ARG A 431 -19.61 -11.59 -12.26
N ARG A 432 -20.07 -10.72 -13.16
CA ARG A 432 -20.66 -9.42 -12.78
C ARG A 432 -22.06 -9.62 -12.21
N GLU A 433 -22.86 -10.50 -12.81
CA GLU A 433 -24.18 -10.89 -12.29
C GLU A 433 -24.08 -11.63 -10.94
N ASP A 434 -23.08 -12.49 -10.76
CA ASP A 434 -22.78 -13.15 -9.48
C ASP A 434 -22.40 -12.13 -8.39
N LEU A 435 -21.68 -11.07 -8.76
CA LEU A 435 -21.30 -10.00 -7.84
C LEU A 435 -22.50 -9.11 -7.48
N GLU A 436 -23.34 -8.78 -8.46
CA GLU A 436 -24.55 -7.98 -8.27
C GLU A 436 -25.60 -8.73 -7.43
N SER A 437 -25.73 -10.05 -7.60
CA SER A 437 -26.61 -10.89 -6.77
C SER A 437 -26.07 -11.05 -5.34
N ALA A 438 -24.76 -11.15 -5.13
CA ALA A 438 -24.16 -11.12 -3.80
C ALA A 438 -24.44 -9.79 -3.07
N ILE A 439 -24.44 -8.66 -3.79
CA ILE A 439 -24.78 -7.34 -3.24
C ILE A 439 -26.27 -7.22 -2.92
N PHE A 440 -27.14 -7.80 -3.74
CA PHE A 440 -28.58 -7.84 -3.47
C PHE A 440 -28.86 -8.60 -2.17
N ASN A 441 -28.25 -9.77 -1.99
CA ASN A 441 -28.38 -10.55 -0.76
C ASN A 441 -27.81 -9.84 0.48
N LEU A 442 -26.77 -9.01 0.33
CA LEU A 442 -26.23 -8.21 1.43
C LEU A 442 -27.17 -7.06 1.86
N ARG A 443 -28.02 -6.55 0.95
CA ARG A 443 -29.00 -5.50 1.27
C ARG A 443 -30.25 -6.05 1.97
N GLU A 444 -30.58 -7.32 1.77
CA GLU A 444 -31.71 -7.98 2.46
C GLU A 444 -31.35 -8.42 3.89
N ILE A 445 -30.07 -8.43 4.28
CA ILE A 445 -29.62 -8.72 5.65
C ILE A 445 -29.81 -7.51 6.59
N ASP A 446 -29.97 -6.31 6.03
CA ASP A 446 -30.24 -5.06 6.78
C ASP A 446 -31.74 -4.71 6.89
N THR A 447 -32.63 -5.68 6.65
CA THR A 447 -34.07 -5.63 6.98
C THR A 447 -34.46 -6.81 7.83
#